data_AF-A0A256XE08-F1
#
_entry.id   AF-A0A256XE08-F1
#
_cell.length_a   1.000
_cell.length_b   1.000
_cell.length_c   1.000
_cell.angle_alpha   90.00
_cell.angle_beta   90.00
_cell.angle_gamma   90.00
#
_symmetry.space_group_name_H-M   'P 1'
#
loop_
_entity.id
_entity.type
_entity.pdbx_description
1 polymer ?
#
loop_
_entity_poly.entity_id
_entity_poly.type
_entity_poly.pdbx_seq_one_letter_code
_entity_poly.pdbx_strand_id
1 'polypeptide(L)'
;MIGLISDVTARGYPREVRITKIMRGIHEVLDYAYHRGVGIVITEDPEKLGIYKVYWIKKGKRFSRNWNYKISIFTNRFLCDFPIHALEYGMKTYWIDPEGTTNSPLHDLIMKEYGLDKHTASAYCIALKALGFNLNKFKLP
;
A
#
# COMPACT_ATOMS: atom_id res chain seq x y z
N MET A 1 -0.48 -8.46 7.16
CA MET A 1 0.41 -8.49 5.97
C MET A 1 1.86 -8.02 6.23
N ILE A 2 2.26 -7.68 7.47
CA ILE A 2 3.59 -7.10 7.77
C ILE A 2 4.70 -8.19 7.89
N GLY A 3 4.37 -9.39 8.36
CA GLY A 3 5.33 -10.50 8.49
C GLY A 3 5.72 -11.21 7.17
N LEU A 4 4.95 -11.01 6.09
CA LEU A 4 5.22 -11.65 4.78
C LEU A 4 6.31 -10.93 3.97
N ILE A 5 6.63 -9.67 4.30
CA ILE A 5 7.46 -8.79 3.46
C ILE A 5 8.97 -8.98 3.71
N SER A 6 9.40 -9.39 4.91
CA SER A 6 10.83 -9.54 5.21
C SER A 6 11.49 -10.65 4.38
N ASP A 7 10.82 -11.80 4.26
CA ASP A 7 11.41 -12.99 3.62
C ASP A 7 11.39 -12.87 2.10
N VAL A 8 10.30 -12.36 1.52
CA VAL A 8 10.15 -12.20 0.07
C VAL A 8 11.03 -11.08 -0.50
N THR A 9 11.58 -10.21 0.35
CA THR A 9 12.51 -9.14 -0.02
C THR A 9 13.99 -9.50 0.17
N ALA A 10 14.28 -10.73 0.62
CA ALA A 10 15.65 -11.23 0.75
C ALA A 10 16.33 -11.39 -0.61
N ARG A 11 17.66 -11.18 -0.64
CA ARG A 11 18.46 -11.38 -1.86
C ARG A 11 18.42 -12.86 -2.26
N GLY A 12 18.23 -13.11 -3.55
CA GLY A 12 18.15 -14.47 -4.09
C GLY A 12 16.80 -15.15 -3.89
N TYR A 13 15.81 -14.49 -3.29
CA TYR A 13 14.48 -15.08 -3.13
C TYR A 13 13.82 -15.31 -4.50
N PRO A 14 13.44 -16.56 -4.84
CA PRO A 14 12.90 -16.90 -6.16
C PRO A 14 11.70 -16.05 -6.53
N ARG A 15 11.71 -15.53 -7.76
CA ARG A 15 10.67 -14.59 -8.23
C ARG A 15 9.29 -15.24 -8.25
N GLU A 16 9.20 -16.48 -8.71
CA GLU A 16 7.95 -17.23 -8.82
C GLU A 16 7.32 -17.44 -7.44
N VAL A 17 8.11 -17.92 -6.47
CA VAL A 17 7.64 -18.13 -5.09
C VAL A 17 7.13 -16.83 -4.46
N ARG A 18 7.81 -15.70 -4.72
CA ARG A 18 7.34 -14.38 -4.27
C ARG A 18 6.01 -14.01 -4.90
N ILE A 19 5.83 -14.22 -6.20
CA ILE A 19 4.56 -13.92 -6.89
C ILE A 19 3.44 -14.77 -6.30
N THR A 20 3.65 -16.08 -6.11
CA THR A 20 2.65 -16.97 -5.51
C THR A 20 2.23 -16.51 -4.11
N LYS A 21 3.19 -16.13 -3.26
CA LYS A 21 2.90 -15.60 -1.91
C LYS A 21 2.11 -14.29 -1.96
N ILE A 22 2.45 -13.40 -2.88
CA ILE A 22 1.72 -12.13 -3.06
C ILE A 22 0.29 -12.41 -3.52
N MET A 23 0.11 -13.20 -4.58
CA MET A 23 -1.22 -13.54 -5.11
C MET A 23 -2.10 -14.19 -4.06
N ARG A 24 -1.55 -15.14 -3.30
CA ARG A 24 -2.26 -15.75 -2.16
C ARG A 24 -2.72 -14.69 -1.14
N GLY A 25 -1.84 -13.76 -0.76
CA GLY A 25 -2.19 -12.67 0.15
C GLY A 25 -3.25 -11.72 -0.40
N ILE A 26 -3.26 -11.46 -1.71
CA ILE A 26 -4.30 -10.68 -2.39
C ILE A 26 -5.65 -11.39 -2.24
N HIS A 27 -5.73 -12.67 -2.62
CA HIS A 27 -6.96 -13.44 -2.51
C HIS A 27 -7.44 -13.62 -1.07
N GLU A 28 -6.56 -13.80 -0.10
CA GLU A 28 -6.94 -13.85 1.33
C GLU A 28 -7.61 -12.55 1.79
N VAL A 29 -7.13 -11.38 1.34
CA VAL A 29 -7.75 -10.09 1.68
C VAL A 29 -9.05 -9.86 0.93
N LEU A 30 -9.12 -10.19 -0.36
CA LEU A 30 -10.32 -10.04 -1.17
C LEU A 30 -11.45 -10.97 -0.70
N ASP A 31 -11.12 -12.21 -0.37
CA ASP A 31 -12.06 -13.18 0.19
C ASP A 31 -12.62 -12.68 1.53
N TYR A 32 -11.76 -12.18 2.41
CA TYR A 32 -12.20 -11.55 3.65
C TYR A 32 -13.14 -10.36 3.38
N ALA A 33 -12.79 -9.47 2.46
CA ALA A 33 -13.59 -8.30 2.10
C ALA A 33 -14.97 -8.70 1.53
N TYR A 34 -15.00 -9.74 0.68
CA TYR A 34 -16.21 -10.26 0.07
C TYR A 34 -17.21 -10.75 1.11
N HIS A 35 -16.74 -11.56 2.07
CA HIS A 35 -17.57 -12.07 3.17
C HIS A 35 -18.03 -10.98 4.15
N ARG A 36 -17.45 -9.77 4.09
CA ARG A 36 -17.88 -8.59 4.85
C ARG A 36 -18.79 -7.65 4.05
N GLY A 37 -19.16 -8.01 2.82
CA GLY A 37 -20.04 -7.21 1.97
C GLY A 37 -19.36 -5.97 1.39
N VAL A 38 -18.02 -5.97 1.27
CA VAL A 38 -17.29 -4.87 0.65
C VAL A 38 -17.58 -4.85 -0.85
N GLY A 39 -18.14 -3.75 -1.35
CA GLY A 39 -18.40 -3.56 -2.78
C GLY A 39 -17.36 -2.70 -3.51
N ILE A 40 -16.50 -1.98 -2.77
CA ILE A 40 -15.51 -1.06 -3.33
C ILE A 40 -14.17 -1.29 -2.64
N VAL A 41 -13.12 -1.41 -3.44
CA VAL A 41 -11.73 -1.44 -2.96
C VAL A 41 -10.94 -0.30 -3.58
N ILE A 42 -10.09 0.32 -2.78
CA ILE A 42 -9.27 1.45 -3.20
C ILE A 42 -7.81 1.08 -2.98
N THR A 43 -6.97 1.34 -3.97
CA THR A 43 -5.52 1.15 -3.88
C THR A 43 -4.78 2.44 -4.23
N GLU A 44 -3.51 2.51 -3.86
CA GLU A 44 -2.63 3.58 -4.33
C GLU A 44 -2.44 3.48 -5.84
N ASP A 45 -2.31 4.63 -6.49
CA ASP A 45 -2.03 4.74 -7.91
C ASP A 45 -0.63 4.17 -8.24
N PRO A 46 -0.55 3.10 -9.06
CA PRO A 46 0.71 2.44 -9.39
C PRO A 46 1.67 3.33 -10.22
N GLU A 47 1.15 4.30 -11.00
CA GLU A 47 1.96 5.23 -11.78
C GLU A 47 2.67 6.23 -10.85
N LYS A 48 1.90 6.82 -9.92
CA LYS A 48 2.45 7.74 -8.89
C LYS A 48 3.50 7.06 -8.04
N LEU A 49 3.25 5.82 -7.61
CA LEU A 49 4.23 5.03 -6.88
C LEU A 49 5.45 4.69 -7.74
N GLY A 50 5.30 4.53 -9.05
CA GLY A 50 6.41 4.35 -9.99
C GLY A 50 7.34 5.57 -10.01
N ILE A 51 6.76 6.77 -10.04
CA ILE A 51 7.49 8.04 -9.96
C ILE A 51 8.19 8.16 -8.60
N TYR A 52 7.49 7.85 -7.49
CA TYR A 52 8.05 7.91 -6.15
C TYR A 52 9.20 6.92 -5.96
N LYS A 53 9.09 5.72 -6.53
CA LYS A 53 10.17 4.73 -6.55
C LYS A 53 11.44 5.30 -7.19
N VAL A 54 11.32 5.96 -8.34
CA VAL A 54 12.46 6.63 -9.01
C VAL A 54 13.04 7.73 -8.12
N TYR A 55 12.17 8.54 -7.51
CA TYR A 55 12.58 9.58 -6.58
C TYR A 55 13.34 9.01 -5.37
N TRP A 56 12.87 7.94 -4.75
CA TRP A 56 13.51 7.32 -3.60
C TRP A 56 14.87 6.71 -3.93
N ILE A 57 15.04 6.14 -5.14
CA ILE A 57 16.34 5.64 -5.60
C ILE A 57 17.33 6.80 -5.76
N LYS A 58 16.89 7.94 -6.30
CA LYS A 58 17.75 9.10 -6.59
C LYS A 58 18.03 9.98 -5.37
N LYS A 59 17.03 10.22 -4.52
CA LYS A 59 17.04 11.25 -3.45
C LYS A 59 16.67 10.72 -2.05
N GLY A 60 16.25 9.46 -1.93
CA GLY A 60 15.80 8.91 -0.64
C GLY A 60 16.95 8.77 0.37
N LYS A 61 16.65 9.01 1.66
CA LYS A 61 17.59 8.69 2.76
C LYS A 61 17.90 7.19 2.71
N ARG A 62 19.19 6.84 2.65
CA ARG A 62 19.63 5.44 2.57
C ARG A 62 19.70 4.86 3.97
N PHE A 63 18.65 4.17 4.38
CA PHE A 63 18.59 3.56 5.71
C PHE A 63 19.49 2.32 5.86
N SER A 64 19.94 1.71 4.75
CA SER A 64 20.84 0.54 4.78
C SER A 64 21.61 0.35 3.47
N ARG A 65 22.66 -0.48 3.49
CA ARG A 65 23.42 -0.90 2.29
C ARG A 65 22.53 -1.61 1.25
N ASN A 66 21.43 -2.23 1.69
CA ASN A 66 20.48 -2.94 0.82
C ASN A 66 19.25 -2.11 0.42
N TRP A 67 19.23 -0.81 0.75
CA TRP A 67 18.08 0.07 0.51
C TRP A 67 17.63 0.09 -0.96
N ASN A 68 18.56 0.35 -1.88
CA ASN A 68 18.26 0.41 -3.32
C ASN A 68 17.78 -0.94 -3.86
N TYR A 69 18.30 -2.05 -3.33
CA TYR A 69 17.86 -3.38 -3.71
C TYR A 69 16.41 -3.64 -3.27
N LYS A 70 16.07 -3.29 -2.03
CA LYS A 70 14.70 -3.44 -1.51
C LYS A 70 13.69 -2.59 -2.29
N ILE A 71 14.07 -1.36 -2.66
CA ILE A 71 13.22 -0.51 -3.49
C ILE A 71 13.13 -1.07 -4.92
N SER A 72 14.23 -1.55 -5.51
CA SER A 72 14.20 -2.04 -6.89
C SER A 72 13.35 -3.29 -7.06
N ILE A 73 13.37 -4.21 -6.08
CA ILE A 73 12.54 -5.43 -6.08
C ILE A 73 11.09 -5.18 -5.70
N PHE A 74 10.77 -4.04 -5.06
CA PHE A 74 9.39 -3.63 -4.83
C PHE A 74 8.71 -3.49 -6.19
N THR A 75 7.78 -4.39 -6.47
CA THR A 75 7.17 -4.51 -7.79
C THR A 75 5.79 -3.87 -7.73
N ASN A 76 5.55 -2.75 -8.42
CA ASN A 76 4.21 -2.15 -8.46
C ASN A 76 3.17 -3.06 -9.13
N ARG A 77 3.60 -4.15 -9.77
CA ARG A 77 2.74 -5.13 -10.43
C ARG A 77 1.61 -5.64 -9.52
N PHE A 78 1.88 -5.91 -8.24
CA PHE A 78 0.80 -6.41 -7.37
C PHE A 78 -0.31 -5.38 -7.16
N LEU A 79 -0.02 -4.08 -7.25
CA LEU A 79 -1.04 -3.02 -7.20
C LEU A 79 -1.85 -2.94 -8.50
N CYS A 80 -1.30 -3.44 -9.61
CA CYS A 80 -2.04 -3.61 -10.85
C CYS A 80 -2.86 -4.91 -10.84
N ASP A 81 -2.30 -5.99 -10.28
CA ASP A 81 -2.96 -7.30 -10.18
C ASP A 81 -4.13 -7.25 -9.18
N PHE A 82 -4.01 -6.48 -8.08
CA PHE A 82 -5.04 -6.41 -7.05
C PHE A 82 -6.40 -5.93 -7.59
N PRO A 83 -6.50 -4.81 -8.35
CA PRO A 83 -7.74 -4.41 -9.00
C PRO A 83 -8.32 -5.47 -9.93
N ILE A 84 -7.46 -6.16 -10.70
CA ILE A 84 -7.90 -7.21 -11.63
C ILE A 84 -8.57 -8.34 -10.85
N HIS A 85 -7.94 -8.81 -9.77
CA HIS A 85 -8.51 -9.86 -8.93
C HIS A 85 -9.74 -9.39 -8.15
N ALA A 86 -9.79 -8.14 -7.71
CA ALA A 86 -10.98 -7.61 -7.02
C ALA A 86 -12.24 -7.64 -7.90
N LEU A 87 -12.08 -7.45 -9.22
CA LEU A 87 -13.19 -7.61 -10.18
C LEU A 87 -13.74 -9.04 -10.23
N GLU A 88 -12.90 -10.06 -10.00
CA GLU A 88 -13.33 -11.47 -9.93
C GLU A 88 -14.29 -11.72 -8.76
N TYR A 89 -14.18 -10.93 -7.69
CA TYR A 89 -15.10 -10.94 -6.54
C TYR A 89 -16.30 -10.00 -6.73
N GLY A 90 -16.46 -9.40 -7.91
CA GLY A 90 -17.53 -8.44 -8.20
C GLY A 90 -17.36 -7.07 -7.54
N MET A 91 -16.16 -6.75 -7.05
CA MET A 91 -15.88 -5.47 -6.40
C MET A 91 -15.46 -4.41 -7.41
N LYS A 92 -15.85 -3.16 -7.17
CA LYS A 92 -15.35 -2.01 -7.94
C LYS A 92 -14.01 -1.55 -7.38
N THR A 93 -13.12 -1.09 -8.26
CA THR A 93 -11.77 -0.70 -7.89
C THR A 93 -11.45 0.71 -8.33
N TYR A 94 -10.80 1.48 -7.46
CA TYR A 94 -10.36 2.84 -7.76
C TYR A 94 -8.91 3.07 -7.32
N TRP A 95 -8.23 3.94 -8.04
CA TRP A 95 -6.89 4.40 -7.68
C TRP A 95 -6.93 5.77 -7.04
N ILE A 96 -6.08 5.97 -6.04
CA ILE A 96 -5.93 7.24 -5.35
C ILE A 96 -4.47 7.65 -5.33
N ASP A 97 -4.23 8.95 -5.51
CA ASP A 97 -2.91 9.54 -5.35
C ASP A 97 -2.41 9.31 -3.91
N PRO A 98 -1.28 8.61 -3.72
CA PRO A 98 -0.71 8.34 -2.40
C PRO A 98 -0.15 9.59 -1.70
N GLU A 99 -0.12 10.76 -2.35
CA GLU A 99 0.38 11.99 -1.73
C GLU A 99 -0.37 12.33 -0.43
N GLY A 100 0.41 12.53 0.64
CA GLY A 100 -0.10 12.87 1.97
C GLY A 100 -0.63 11.70 2.81
N THR A 101 -0.56 10.46 2.33
CA THR A 101 -1.08 9.28 3.08
C THR A 101 -0.16 8.82 4.21
N THR A 102 1.12 9.23 4.21
CA THR A 102 2.11 8.80 5.22
C THR A 102 2.80 9.97 5.94
N ASN A 103 2.57 11.22 5.51
CA ASN A 103 3.25 12.41 6.05
C ASN A 103 2.26 13.58 6.24
N SER A 104 1.02 13.29 6.63
CA SER A 104 0.02 14.33 6.93
C SER A 104 -0.26 14.38 8.43
N PRO A 105 -0.66 15.56 8.97
CA PRO A 105 -1.03 15.66 10.38
C PRO A 105 -2.16 14.71 10.78
N LEU A 106 -3.08 14.42 9.84
CA LEU A 106 -4.15 13.45 10.04
C LEU A 106 -3.61 12.02 10.14
N HIS A 107 -2.58 11.66 9.39
CA HIS A 107 -1.92 10.35 9.53
C HIS A 107 -1.30 10.19 10.92
N ASP A 108 -0.56 11.19 11.39
CA ASP A 108 0.03 11.20 12.73
C ASP A 108 -1.04 11.14 13.83
N LEU A 109 -2.13 11.89 13.65
CA LEU A 109 -3.28 11.86 14.55
C LEU A 109 -3.93 10.48 14.58
N ILE A 110 -4.18 9.86 13.43
CA ILE A 110 -4.79 8.52 13.35
C ILE A 110 -3.92 7.48 14.05
N MET A 111 -2.60 7.54 13.85
CA MET A 111 -1.66 6.66 14.56
C MET A 111 -1.71 6.85 16.07
N LYS A 112 -1.75 8.10 16.54
CA LYS A 112 -1.75 8.43 17.97
C LYS A 112 -3.07 8.07 18.66
N GLU A 113 -4.19 8.51 18.09
CA GLU A 113 -5.52 8.38 18.69
C GLU A 113 -6.05 6.95 18.62
N TYR A 114 -5.84 6.26 17.50
CA TYR A 114 -6.33 4.88 17.31
C TYR A 114 -5.26 3.81 17.56
N GLY A 115 -4.03 4.20 17.90
CA GLY A 115 -2.92 3.27 18.14
C GLY A 115 -2.54 2.44 16.91
N LEU A 116 -2.86 2.91 15.70
CA LEU A 116 -2.64 2.17 14.47
C LEU A 116 -1.17 2.20 14.05
N ASP A 117 -0.68 1.10 13.49
CA ASP A 117 0.63 1.10 12.85
C ASP A 117 0.62 1.97 11.58
N LYS A 118 1.82 2.39 11.16
CA LYS A 118 1.99 3.31 10.02
C LYS A 118 1.26 2.87 8.74
N HIS A 119 1.20 1.56 8.46
CA HIS A 119 0.60 1.04 7.23
C HIS A 119 -0.92 1.05 7.34
N THR A 120 -1.46 0.65 8.49
CA THR A 120 -2.91 0.69 8.74
C THR A 120 -3.42 2.14 8.75
N ALA A 121 -2.66 3.06 9.34
CA ALA A 121 -2.98 4.49 9.29
C ALA A 121 -2.97 5.05 7.84
N SER A 122 -1.99 4.66 7.01
CA SER A 122 -1.98 5.06 5.59
C SER A 122 -3.18 4.50 4.82
N ALA A 123 -3.56 3.25 5.06
CA ALA A 123 -4.76 2.65 4.46
C ALA A 123 -6.04 3.40 4.87
N TYR A 124 -6.12 3.83 6.13
CA TYR A 124 -7.23 4.66 6.61
C TYR A 124 -7.28 6.02 5.91
N CYS A 125 -6.13 6.70 5.76
CA CYS A 125 -6.02 7.96 5.04
C CYS A 125 -6.45 7.83 3.56
N ILE A 126 -6.11 6.72 2.90
CA ILE A 126 -6.55 6.43 1.53
C ILE A 126 -8.08 6.32 1.48
N ALA A 127 -8.69 5.59 2.41
CA ALA A 127 -10.14 5.47 2.48
C ALA A 127 -10.82 6.83 2.70
N LEU A 128 -10.31 7.66 3.61
CA LEU A 128 -10.81 9.02 3.81
C LEU A 128 -10.66 9.90 2.57
N LYS A 129 -9.53 9.82 1.87
CA LYS A 129 -9.30 10.56 0.63
C LYS A 129 -10.30 10.15 -0.45
N ALA A 130 -10.66 8.87 -0.52
CA ALA A 130 -11.70 8.36 -1.42
C ALA A 130 -13.08 8.94 -1.13
N LEU A 131 -13.36 9.19 0.15
CA LEU A 131 -14.60 9.83 0.60
C LEU A 131 -14.58 11.36 0.42
N GLY A 132 -13.50 11.93 -0.13
CA GLY A 132 -13.38 13.37 -0.41
C GLY A 132 -12.78 14.21 0.71
N PHE A 133 -12.22 13.59 1.75
CA PHE A 133 -11.57 14.34 2.84
C PHE A 133 -10.20 14.89 2.41
N ASN A 134 -9.90 16.13 2.83
CA ASN A 134 -8.58 16.74 2.63
C ASN A 134 -7.70 16.51 3.86
N LEU A 135 -6.72 15.62 3.72
CA LEU A 135 -5.84 15.18 4.81
C LEU A 135 -4.96 16.30 5.40
N ASN A 136 -4.73 17.40 4.65
CA ASN A 136 -3.85 18.50 5.05
C ASN A 136 -4.59 19.64 5.78
N LYS A 137 -5.92 19.61 5.84
CA LYS A 137 -6.71 20.63 6.54
C LYS A 137 -6.77 20.42 8.06
N PHE A 138 -6.36 19.25 8.55
CA PHE A 138 -6.28 18.97 9.97
C PHE A 138 -5.01 19.59 10.52
N LYS A 139 -5.14 20.64 11.34
CA LYS A 139 -4.03 21.13 12.16
C LYS A 139 -4.11 20.43 13.50
N LEU A 140 -3.03 19.78 13.90
CA LEU A 140 -2.86 19.37 15.30
C LEU A 140 -2.80 20.66 16.15
N PRO A 141 -3.53 20.72 17.29
CA PRO A 141 -3.42 21.83 18.23
C PRO A 141 -2.01 21.95 18.82
#